data_AF-G4TVF3-F1
#
_entry.id   AF-G4TVF3-F1
#
_cell.length_a   1.000
_cell.length_b   1.000
_cell.length_c   1.000
_cell.angle_alpha   90.00
_cell.angle_beta   90.00
_cell.angle_gamma   90.00
#
_symmetry.space_group_name_H-M   'P 1'
#
loop_
_entity.id
_entity.type
_entity.pdbx_description
1 polymer ?
#
loop_
_entity_poly.entity_id
_entity_poly.type
_entity_poly.pdbx_seq_one_letter_code
_entity_poly.pdbx_strand_id
1 'polypeptide(L)'
;MLESLGTLATTCDDDNLVLKIVGVATLINDMEQTKMEAIDDHRLCELESLVQNLCTNGNNVESEISSLHSKALESYNAFVRWGRLEDLEQAIASLQKLNSLTPDGHPNKPGGLSNLGNALHKRFERFGEMADLEDAISSSRLAVSLTPDEDPNKPVCLQTSEIALLATLQPTWRAG
;
A
#
# COMPACT_ATOMS: atom_id res chain seq x y z
N MET A 1 -0.32 17.64 28.21
CA MET A 1 -0.77 16.30 27.77
C MET A 1 -1.78 16.36 26.62
N LEU A 2 -3.03 16.83 26.82
CA LEU A 2 -4.01 16.89 25.71
C LEU A 2 -3.53 17.78 24.55
N GLU A 3 -2.85 18.89 24.86
CA GLU A 3 -2.22 19.75 23.84
C GLU A 3 -1.07 19.05 23.09
N SER A 4 -0.22 18.30 23.80
CA SER A 4 0.89 17.53 23.19
C SER A 4 0.36 16.43 22.27
N LEU A 5 -0.61 15.63 22.74
CA LEU A 5 -1.25 14.58 21.94
C LEU A 5 -2.04 15.15 20.76
N GLY A 6 -2.68 16.31 20.94
CA GLY A 6 -3.34 17.05 19.87
C GLY A 6 -2.35 17.51 18.80
N THR A 7 -1.20 18.06 19.20
CA THR A 7 -0.13 18.44 18.26
C THR A 7 0.42 17.23 17.51
N LEU A 8 0.68 16.12 18.22
CA LEU A 8 1.10 14.85 17.63
C LEU A 8 0.09 14.31 16.60
N ALA A 9 -1.21 14.37 16.91
CA ALA A 9 -2.27 13.98 15.99
C ALA A 9 -2.28 14.82 14.71
N THR A 10 -1.94 16.12 14.79
CA THR A 10 -1.83 16.98 13.59
C THR A 10 -0.60 16.72 12.73
N THR A 11 0.41 16.03 13.27
CA THR A 11 1.66 15.70 12.54
C THR A 11 1.68 14.28 11.97
N CYS A 12 0.59 13.52 12.17
CA CYS A 12 0.48 12.12 11.77
C CYS A 12 -0.44 12.02 10.54
N ASP A 13 0.07 11.42 9.46
CA ASP A 13 -0.69 11.22 8.22
C ASP A 13 -1.48 9.89 8.21
N ASP A 14 -1.33 9.03 9.21
CA ASP A 14 -2.06 7.77 9.35
C ASP A 14 -3.36 7.98 10.14
N ASP A 15 -4.50 8.01 9.43
CA ASP A 15 -5.85 8.20 10.00
C ASP A 15 -6.18 7.20 11.14
N ASN A 16 -5.69 5.96 11.06
CA ASN A 16 -5.93 4.95 12.07
C ASN A 16 -5.08 5.22 13.33
N LEU A 17 -3.84 5.69 13.14
CA LEU A 17 -2.99 6.12 14.25
C LEU A 17 -3.54 7.40 14.89
N VAL A 18 -4.04 8.36 14.11
CA VAL A 18 -4.72 9.57 14.61
C VAL A 18 -5.93 9.21 15.47
N LEU A 19 -6.80 8.29 15.01
CA LEU A 19 -7.94 7.83 15.80
C LEU A 19 -7.53 7.19 17.14
N LYS A 20 -6.43 6.42 17.15
CA LYS A 20 -5.87 5.83 18.38
C LYS A 20 -5.31 6.91 19.32
N ILE A 21 -4.60 7.90 18.79
CA ILE A 21 -4.06 9.03 19.58
C ILE A 21 -5.21 9.82 20.20
N VAL A 22 -6.25 10.14 19.43
CA VAL A 22 -7.44 10.85 19.92
C VAL A 22 -8.17 10.02 20.97
N GLY A 23 -8.30 8.70 20.78
CA GLY A 23 -8.90 7.79 21.76
C GLY A 23 -8.11 7.70 23.07
N VAL A 24 -6.79 7.73 23.01
CA VAL A 24 -5.94 7.83 24.20
C VAL A 24 -6.14 9.19 24.88
N ALA A 25 -6.18 10.28 24.11
CA ALA A 25 -6.40 11.62 24.66
C ALA A 25 -7.75 11.74 25.39
N THR A 26 -8.84 11.21 24.84
CA THR A 26 -10.15 11.21 25.52
C THR A 26 -10.15 10.37 26.78
N LEU A 27 -9.54 9.19 26.77
CA LEU A 27 -9.43 8.35 27.98
C LEU A 27 -8.68 9.07 29.10
N ILE A 28 -7.58 9.76 28.80
CA ILE A 28 -6.85 10.45 29.86
C ILE A 28 -7.63 11.67 30.37
N ASN A 29 -8.33 12.39 29.49
CA ASN A 29 -9.26 13.45 29.92
C ASN A 29 -10.33 12.93 30.88
N ASP A 30 -10.91 11.75 30.61
CA ASP A 30 -11.91 11.13 31.47
C ASP A 30 -11.32 10.68 32.82
N MET A 31 -10.08 10.20 32.85
CA MET A 31 -9.38 9.85 34.11
C MET A 31 -9.08 11.08 34.97
N GLU A 32 -8.66 12.20 34.36
CA GLU A 32 -8.41 13.46 35.05
C GLU A 32 -9.69 14.01 35.71
N GLN A 33 -10.83 13.91 35.02
CA GLN A 33 -12.13 14.37 35.54
C GLN A 33 -12.66 13.48 36.68
N THR A 34 -12.28 12.20 36.74
CA THR A 34 -12.81 11.24 37.72
C THR A 34 -11.99 11.12 39.01
N LYS A 35 -10.92 11.91 39.19
CA LYS A 35 -10.01 11.85 40.37
C LYS A 35 -9.43 10.45 40.63
N MET A 36 -9.28 9.65 39.58
CA MET A 36 -8.52 8.40 39.62
C MET A 36 -7.01 8.73 39.69
N GLU A 37 -6.15 7.76 40.02
CA GLU A 37 -4.69 7.98 40.06
C GLU A 37 -4.23 8.66 38.76
N ALA A 38 -3.74 9.90 38.88
CA ALA A 38 -3.22 10.66 37.76
C ALA A 38 -2.00 9.94 37.17
N ILE A 39 -1.88 9.94 35.84
CA ILE A 39 -0.65 9.50 35.17
C ILE A 39 0.48 10.43 35.65
N ASP A 40 1.55 9.87 36.22
CA ASP A 40 2.71 10.67 36.62
C ASP A 40 3.46 11.21 35.39
N ASP A 41 4.21 12.30 35.60
CA ASP A 41 4.96 12.98 34.53
C ASP A 41 5.96 12.07 33.81
N HIS A 42 6.46 11.01 34.47
CA HIS A 42 7.42 10.09 33.87
C HIS A 42 6.76 9.18 32.84
N ARG A 43 5.64 8.56 33.20
CA ARG A 43 4.82 7.73 32.29
C ARG A 43 4.24 8.56 31.16
N LEU A 44 4.00 9.85 31.40
CA LEU A 44 3.57 10.79 30.38
C LEU A 44 4.65 11.01 29.31
N CYS A 45 5.88 11.31 29.70
CA CYS A 45 6.99 11.48 28.75
C CYS A 45 7.28 10.21 27.94
N GLU A 46 7.14 9.03 28.56
CA GLU A 46 7.32 7.76 27.86
C GLU A 46 6.25 7.55 26.78
N LEU A 47 4.98 7.85 27.08
CA LEU A 47 3.89 7.81 26.10
C LEU A 47 4.11 8.80 24.95
N GLU A 48 4.48 10.05 25.24
CA GLU A 48 4.78 11.05 24.21
C GLU A 48 5.91 10.60 23.28
N SER A 49 7.00 10.05 23.85
CA SER A 49 8.12 9.52 23.06
C SER A 49 7.70 8.33 22.19
N LEU A 50 6.86 7.42 22.70
CA LEU A 50 6.38 6.27 21.93
C LEU A 50 5.49 6.71 20.77
N VAL A 51 4.55 7.62 21.00
CA VAL A 51 3.67 8.15 19.94
C VAL A 51 4.49 8.88 18.87
N GLN A 52 5.45 9.72 19.28
CA GLN A 52 6.33 10.43 18.32
C GLN A 52 7.15 9.46 17.45
N ASN A 53 7.69 8.39 18.05
CA ASN A 53 8.41 7.35 17.32
C ASN A 53 7.50 6.60 16.34
N LEU A 54 6.25 6.34 16.70
CA LEU A 54 5.27 5.71 15.80
C LEU A 54 4.92 6.64 14.63
N CYS A 55 4.63 7.92 14.89
CA CYS A 55 4.33 8.89 13.83
C CYS A 55 5.50 9.06 12.86
N THR A 56 6.73 9.20 13.37
CA THR A 56 7.92 9.35 12.51
C THR A 56 8.20 8.10 11.69
N ASN A 57 8.07 6.90 12.28
CA ASN A 57 8.21 5.65 11.53
C ASN A 57 7.11 5.49 10.47
N GLY A 58 5.86 5.85 10.80
CA GLY A 58 4.75 5.85 9.83
C GLY A 58 5.03 6.77 8.63
N ASN A 59 5.44 8.01 8.90
CA ASN A 59 5.78 8.98 7.84
C ASN A 59 6.97 8.50 6.98
N ASN A 60 7.97 7.84 7.58
CA ASN A 60 9.08 7.24 6.84
C ASN A 60 8.60 6.11 5.92
N VAL A 61 7.70 5.25 6.40
CA VAL A 61 7.11 4.17 5.60
C VAL A 61 6.28 4.74 4.45
N GLU A 62 5.46 5.76 4.68
CA GLU A 62 4.66 6.39 3.61
C GLU A 62 5.52 7.07 2.55
N SER A 63 6.61 7.70 2.97
CA SER A 63 7.63 8.25 2.06
C SER A 63 8.28 7.14 1.21
N GLU A 64 8.58 5.98 1.81
CA GLU A 64 9.14 4.82 1.10
C GLU A 64 8.12 4.22 0.11
N ILE A 65 6.85 4.08 0.51
CA ILE A 65 5.75 3.63 -0.36
C ILE A 65 5.64 4.54 -1.58
N SER A 66 5.61 5.86 -1.36
CA SER A 66 5.55 6.85 -2.43
C SER A 66 6.75 6.76 -3.37
N SER A 67 7.97 6.64 -2.82
CA SER A 67 9.18 6.48 -3.62
C SER A 67 9.18 5.20 -4.45
N LEU A 68 8.73 4.09 -3.89
CA LEU A 68 8.62 2.81 -4.59
C LEU A 68 7.59 2.89 -5.71
N HIS A 69 6.48 3.57 -5.48
CA HIS A 69 5.44 3.77 -6.48
C HIS A 69 5.97 4.56 -7.69
N SER A 70 6.61 5.71 -7.45
CA SER A 70 7.23 6.51 -8.50
C SER A 70 8.27 5.71 -9.29
N LYS A 71 9.16 5.01 -8.58
CA LYS A 71 10.18 4.15 -9.21
C LYS A 71 9.57 3.05 -10.07
N ALA A 72 8.49 2.43 -9.62
CA ALA A 72 7.78 1.40 -10.37
C ALA A 72 7.21 1.96 -11.69
N LEU A 73 6.54 3.12 -11.64
CA LEU A 73 5.97 3.76 -12.83
C LEU A 73 7.03 4.19 -13.83
N GLU A 74 8.12 4.78 -13.34
CA GLU A 74 9.26 5.18 -14.17
C GLU A 74 9.87 3.97 -14.90
N SER A 75 10.11 2.89 -14.16
CA SER A 75 10.69 1.66 -14.71
C SER A 75 9.73 0.99 -15.69
N TYR A 76 8.44 0.94 -15.39
CA TYR A 76 7.44 0.39 -16.32
C TYR A 76 7.34 1.20 -17.62
N ASN A 77 7.31 2.53 -17.52
CA ASN A 77 7.30 3.41 -18.69
C ASN A 77 8.59 3.28 -19.52
N ALA A 78 9.73 3.08 -18.85
CA ALA A 78 11.00 2.79 -19.50
C ALA A 78 10.92 1.48 -20.30
N PHE A 79 10.38 0.41 -19.71
CA PHE A 79 10.12 -0.83 -20.41
C PHE A 79 9.19 -0.64 -21.61
N VAL A 80 8.09 0.10 -21.48
CA VAL A 80 7.17 0.36 -22.61
C VAL A 80 7.89 1.10 -23.74
N ARG A 81 8.79 2.02 -23.41
CA ARG A 81 9.51 2.83 -24.39
C ARG A 81 10.66 2.10 -25.08
N TRP A 82 11.42 1.29 -24.34
CA TRP A 82 12.67 0.70 -24.83
C TRP A 82 12.67 -0.83 -24.88
N GLY A 83 11.69 -1.49 -24.26
CA GLY A 83 11.51 -2.93 -24.29
C GLY A 83 12.54 -3.74 -23.50
N ARG A 84 13.32 -3.08 -22.63
CA ARG A 84 14.39 -3.69 -21.82
C ARG A 84 13.82 -4.45 -20.64
N LEU A 85 14.21 -5.71 -20.49
CA LEU A 85 13.66 -6.58 -19.45
C LEU A 85 14.00 -6.07 -18.05
N GLU A 86 15.18 -5.51 -17.87
CA GLU A 86 15.67 -5.00 -16.60
C GLU A 86 14.76 -3.90 -16.04
N ASP A 87 14.19 -3.09 -16.93
CA ASP A 87 13.22 -2.04 -16.56
C ASP A 87 11.90 -2.68 -16.05
N LEU A 88 11.46 -3.79 -16.67
CA LEU A 88 10.25 -4.51 -16.26
C LEU A 88 10.46 -5.25 -14.93
N GLU A 89 11.59 -5.93 -14.77
CA GLU A 89 11.96 -6.61 -13.52
C GLU A 89 12.09 -5.60 -12.37
N GLN A 90 12.67 -4.43 -12.63
CA GLN A 90 12.76 -3.37 -11.65
C GLN A 90 11.38 -2.84 -11.25
N ALA A 91 10.45 -2.71 -12.20
CA ALA A 91 9.07 -2.33 -11.90
C ALA A 91 8.38 -3.37 -11.01
N ILE A 92 8.49 -4.66 -11.35
CA ILE A 92 7.92 -5.78 -10.57
C ILE A 92 8.48 -5.77 -9.14
N ALA A 93 9.80 -5.68 -8.98
CA ALA A 93 10.44 -5.67 -7.67
C ALA A 93 9.99 -4.49 -6.80
N SER A 94 9.88 -3.29 -7.40
CA SER A 94 9.37 -2.10 -6.71
C SER A 94 7.91 -2.25 -6.28
N LEU A 95 7.06 -2.83 -7.14
CA LEU A 95 5.64 -3.07 -6.83
C LEU A 95 5.45 -4.16 -5.78
N GLN A 96 6.23 -5.24 -5.82
CA GLN A 96 6.21 -6.28 -4.78
C GLN A 96 6.60 -5.70 -3.42
N LYS A 97 7.67 -4.91 -3.37
CA LYS A 97 8.10 -4.25 -2.12
C LYS A 97 7.04 -3.26 -1.62
N LEU A 98 6.47 -2.44 -2.50
CA LEU A 98 5.38 -1.53 -2.17
C LEU A 98 4.21 -2.32 -1.55
N ASN A 99 3.73 -3.36 -2.22
CA ASN A 99 2.61 -4.16 -1.73
C ASN A 99 2.92 -4.91 -0.42
N SER A 100 4.19 -5.18 -0.10
CA SER A 100 4.59 -5.76 1.19
C SER A 100 4.60 -4.77 2.35
N LEU A 101 4.81 -3.48 2.06
CA LEU A 101 4.79 -2.39 3.05
C LEU A 101 3.39 -1.82 3.24
N THR A 102 2.54 -1.92 2.23
CA THR A 102 1.20 -1.36 2.22
C THR A 102 0.16 -2.38 2.74
N PRO A 103 -0.55 -2.11 3.85
CA PRO A 103 -1.61 -2.99 4.35
C PRO A 103 -2.85 -2.97 3.43
N ASP A 104 -3.70 -3.99 3.52
CA ASP A 104 -4.83 -4.17 2.60
C ASP A 104 -5.90 -3.05 2.67
N GLY A 105 -6.01 -2.36 3.81
CA GLY A 105 -6.91 -1.21 3.98
C GLY A 105 -6.37 0.13 3.46
N HIS A 106 -5.16 0.15 2.89
CA HIS A 106 -4.53 1.38 2.44
C HIS A 106 -5.05 1.81 1.06
N PRO A 107 -5.32 3.12 0.83
CA PRO A 107 -5.91 3.61 -0.43
C PRO A 107 -5.06 3.31 -1.68
N ASN A 108 -3.73 3.27 -1.54
CA ASN A 108 -2.84 3.00 -2.67
C ASN A 108 -2.68 1.49 -2.99
N LYS A 109 -3.17 0.58 -2.14
CA LYS A 109 -2.99 -0.88 -2.30
C LYS A 109 -3.60 -1.41 -3.60
N PRO A 110 -4.86 -1.09 -3.96
CA PRO A 110 -5.46 -1.63 -5.17
C PRO A 110 -4.74 -1.18 -6.46
N GLY A 111 -4.25 0.07 -6.48
CA GLY A 111 -3.46 0.60 -7.59
C GLY A 111 -2.11 -0.12 -7.73
N GLY A 112 -1.40 -0.32 -6.61
CA GLY A 112 -0.14 -1.07 -6.59
C GLY A 112 -0.29 -2.53 -7.06
N LEU A 113 -1.37 -3.20 -6.67
CA LEU A 113 -1.69 -4.57 -7.10
C LEU A 113 -2.07 -4.65 -8.58
N SER A 114 -2.83 -3.68 -9.09
CA SER A 114 -3.20 -3.61 -10.51
C SER A 114 -1.95 -3.40 -11.39
N ASN A 115 -1.04 -2.52 -10.96
CA ASN A 115 0.22 -2.30 -11.66
C ASN A 115 1.10 -3.56 -11.63
N LEU A 116 1.13 -4.29 -10.51
CA LEU A 116 1.87 -5.55 -10.41
C LEU A 116 1.30 -6.61 -11.37
N GLY A 117 -0.03 -6.74 -11.42
CA GLY A 117 -0.70 -7.63 -12.35
C GLY A 117 -0.35 -7.35 -13.81
N ASN A 118 -0.36 -6.06 -14.21
CA ASN A 118 0.03 -5.65 -15.56
C ASN A 118 1.50 -5.96 -15.87
N ALA A 119 2.41 -5.68 -14.94
CA ALA A 119 3.84 -5.93 -15.15
C ALA A 119 4.15 -7.43 -15.28
N LEU A 120 3.54 -8.26 -14.44
CA LEU A 120 3.66 -9.73 -14.51
C LEU A 120 3.07 -10.29 -15.79
N HIS A 121 1.88 -9.81 -16.21
CA HIS A 121 1.29 -10.19 -17.49
C HIS A 121 2.22 -9.83 -18.67
N LYS A 122 2.86 -8.66 -18.64
CA LYS A 122 3.83 -8.27 -19.68
C LYS A 122 5.06 -9.17 -19.69
N ARG A 123 5.50 -9.66 -18.53
CA ARG A 123 6.63 -10.61 -18.44
C ARG A 123 6.21 -11.98 -18.99
N PHE A 124 5.00 -12.44 -18.64
CA PHE A 124 4.39 -13.62 -19.21
C PHE A 124 4.29 -13.56 -20.75
N GLU A 125 3.83 -12.44 -21.33
CA GLU A 125 3.78 -12.27 -22.79
C GLU A 125 5.15 -12.43 -23.48
N ARG A 126 6.25 -12.20 -22.74
CA ARG A 126 7.62 -12.27 -23.25
C ARG A 126 8.23 -13.66 -23.09
N PHE A 127 7.97 -14.35 -21.99
CA PHE A 127 8.64 -15.63 -21.65
C PHE A 127 7.72 -16.84 -21.59
N GLY A 128 6.41 -16.63 -21.48
CA GLY A 128 5.42 -17.70 -21.31
C GLY A 128 5.48 -18.41 -19.95
N GLU A 129 6.08 -17.78 -18.94
CA GLU A 129 6.18 -18.35 -17.60
C GLU A 129 4.81 -18.34 -16.90
N MET A 130 4.22 -19.53 -16.71
CA MET A 130 2.89 -19.65 -16.11
C MET A 130 2.79 -19.06 -14.70
N ALA A 131 3.89 -19.10 -13.93
CA ALA A 131 3.94 -18.49 -12.60
C ALA A 131 3.63 -16.99 -12.64
N ASP A 132 4.12 -16.28 -13.66
CA ASP A 132 3.83 -14.85 -13.84
C ASP A 132 2.35 -14.59 -14.10
N LEU A 133 1.71 -15.46 -14.88
CA LEU A 133 0.28 -15.34 -15.17
C LEU A 133 -0.56 -15.63 -13.93
N GLU A 134 -0.20 -16.64 -13.16
CA GLU A 134 -0.87 -16.98 -11.89
C GLU A 134 -0.75 -15.85 -10.87
N ASP A 135 0.44 -15.27 -10.72
CA ASP A 135 0.68 -14.14 -9.85
C ASP A 135 -0.03 -12.86 -10.34
N ALA A 136 -0.13 -12.67 -11.66
CA ALA A 136 -0.86 -11.55 -12.25
C ALA A 136 -2.37 -11.63 -11.94
N ILE A 137 -2.96 -12.83 -12.10
CA ILE A 137 -4.37 -13.08 -11.79
C ILE A 137 -4.62 -12.88 -10.30
N SER A 138 -3.75 -13.41 -9.45
CA SER A 138 -3.87 -13.31 -7.99
C SER A 138 -3.82 -11.85 -7.53
N SER A 139 -2.87 -11.08 -8.07
CA SER A 139 -2.73 -9.65 -7.77
C SER A 139 -3.96 -8.86 -8.22
N SER A 140 -4.47 -9.14 -9.42
CA SER A 140 -5.63 -8.43 -9.99
C SER A 140 -6.92 -8.75 -9.24
N ARG A 141 -7.13 -10.01 -8.84
CA ARG A 141 -8.26 -10.41 -7.99
C ARG A 141 -8.23 -9.73 -6.63
N LEU A 142 -7.05 -9.66 -6.02
CA LEU A 142 -6.88 -8.97 -4.75
C LEU A 142 -7.20 -7.48 -4.90
N ALA A 143 -6.71 -6.82 -5.96
CA ALA A 143 -7.04 -5.43 -6.26
C ALA A 143 -8.56 -5.19 -6.36
N VAL A 144 -9.28 -6.04 -7.10
CA VAL A 144 -10.74 -5.95 -7.23
C VAL A 144 -11.45 -6.16 -5.89
N SER A 145 -10.98 -7.12 -5.07
CA SER A 145 -11.59 -7.40 -3.76
C SER A 145 -11.39 -6.25 -2.75
N LEU A 146 -10.31 -5.49 -2.89
CA LEU A 146 -9.99 -4.35 -2.03
C LEU A 146 -10.58 -3.03 -2.53
N THR A 147 -11.15 -3.01 -3.74
CA THR A 147 -11.73 -1.80 -4.34
C THR A 147 -13.26 -1.78 -4.11
N PRO A 148 -13.79 -0.80 -3.34
CA PRO A 148 -15.24 -0.62 -3.16
C PRO A 148 -15.98 -0.50 -4.49
N ASP A 149 -17.25 -0.94 -4.54
CA ASP A 149 -18.06 -0.87 -5.77
C ASP A 149 -18.23 0.56 -6.32
N GLU A 150 -18.17 1.57 -5.45
CA GLU A 150 -18.32 2.98 -5.80
C GLU A 150 -17.00 3.69 -6.14
N ASP A 151 -15.85 2.98 -6.10
CA ASP A 151 -14.54 3.56 -6.35
C ASP A 151 -14.31 3.79 -7.86
N PRO A 152 -13.92 5.02 -8.29
CA PRO A 152 -13.61 5.33 -9.68
C PRO A 152 -12.50 4.46 -10.31
N ASN A 153 -11.65 3.84 -9.50
CA ASN A 153 -10.53 2.99 -9.94
C ASN A 153 -10.94 1.51 -10.14
N LYS A 154 -12.17 1.14 -9.77
CA LYS A 154 -12.68 -0.23 -9.95
C LYS A 154 -12.64 -0.72 -11.40
N PRO A 155 -12.99 0.08 -12.42
CA PRO A 155 -12.88 -0.35 -13.82
C PRO A 155 -11.45 -0.71 -14.23
N VAL A 156 -10.43 -0.03 -13.71
CA VAL A 156 -9.01 -0.30 -14.03
C VAL A 156 -8.58 -1.64 -13.44
N CYS A 157 -9.01 -1.94 -12.21
CA CYS A 157 -8.75 -3.22 -11.55
C CYS A 157 -9.43 -4.39 -12.28
N LEU A 158 -10.67 -4.18 -12.72
CA LEU A 158 -11.46 -5.16 -13.47
C LEU A 158 -10.84 -5.43 -14.86
N GLN A 159 -10.47 -4.38 -15.59
CA GLN A 159 -9.83 -4.52 -16.90
C GLN A 159 -8.53 -5.33 -16.81
N THR A 160 -7.71 -5.10 -15.78
CA THR A 160 -6.47 -5.84 -15.55
C THR A 160 -6.76 -7.33 -15.26
N SER A 161 -7.80 -7.61 -14.48
CA SER A 161 -8.25 -8.97 -14.19
C SER A 161 -8.76 -9.70 -15.45
N GLU A 162 -9.52 -9.00 -16.30
CA GLU A 162 -10.03 -9.54 -17.56
C GLU A 162 -8.90 -9.86 -18.54
N ILE A 163 -7.88 -8.99 -18.65
CA ILE A 163 -6.71 -9.23 -19.50
C ILE A 163 -5.96 -10.48 -19.04
N ALA A 164 -5.72 -10.64 -17.73
CA ALA A 164 -5.06 -11.81 -17.18
C ALA A 164 -5.89 -13.09 -17.37
N LEU A 165 -7.22 -13.02 -17.23
CA LEU A 165 -8.11 -14.15 -17.51
C LEU A 165 -8.12 -14.53 -18.99
N LEU A 166 -8.16 -13.56 -19.89
CA LEU A 166 -8.14 -13.80 -21.33
C LEU A 166 -6.85 -14.50 -21.80
N ALA A 167 -5.71 -14.21 -21.16
CA ALA A 167 -4.47 -14.92 -21.41
C ALA A 167 -4.52 -16.43 -21.07
N THR A 168 -5.36 -16.83 -20.11
CA THR A 168 -5.60 -18.28 -19.82
C THR A 168 -6.52 -18.95 -20.84
N LEU A 169 -7.37 -18.18 -21.52
CA LEU A 169 -8.37 -18.66 -22.47
C LEU A 169 -7.89 -18.66 -23.93
N GLN A 170 -6.79 -17.98 -24.25
CA GLN A 170 -6.16 -18.05 -25.56
C GLN A 170 -5.12 -19.19 -25.58
N PRO A 171 -5.34 -20.30 -26.33
CA PRO A 171 -4.35 -21.36 -26.49
C PRO A 171 -3.18 -20.96 -27.42
N THR A 172 -2.91 -19.66 -27.60
CA THR A 172 -1.89 -19.17 -28.55
C THR A 172 -0.49 -19.23 -27.95
N TRP A 173 -0.13 -20.35 -27.35
CA TRP A 173 1.25 -20.80 -27.28
C TRP A 173 1.61 -21.19 -28.72
N ARG A 174 2.33 -20.32 -29.42
CA ARG A 174 2.64 -20.50 -30.85
C ARG A 174 3.18 -21.91 -31.10
N ALA A 175 2.44 -22.67 -31.89
CA ALA A 175 3.07 -23.56 -32.86
C ALA A 175 4.04 -22.70 -33.69
N GLY A 176 5.30 -23.10 -33.70
CA GLY A 176 6.40 -22.41 -34.38
C GLY A 176 7.73 -22.79 -33.77
#